data_AF-A0A1H0H3H7-F1
#
_entry.id   AF-A0A1H0H3H7-F1
#
_cell.length_a   1.000
_cell.length_b   1.000
_cell.length_c   1.000
_cell.angle_alpha   90.00
_cell.angle_beta   90.00
_cell.angle_gamma   90.00
#
_symmetry.space_group_name_H-M   'P 1'
#
loop_
_entity.id
_entity.type
_entity.pdbx_description
1 polymer ?
#
loop_
_entity_poly.entity_id
_entity_poly.type
_entity_poly.pdbx_seq_one_letter_code
_entity_poly.pdbx_strand_id
1 'polypeptide(L)'
;MQVTRPLVTLSLAVSLSLGLAGCGGDDPSEKLISKRDFLDQGNTICAAGNMAVDDVGNSIDQNDQEQLLTAISEQVVPLVRGQLEDLRELGYPEGDKDTLEAIYADTEGVLDTWEDDPAQALDDDRMAPINERLGDYGLTQCAG
;
A
#
# COMPACT_ATOMS: atom_id res chain seq x y z
N MET A 1 50.42 -37.02 -24.14
CA MET A 1 51.45 -36.60 -23.16
C MET A 1 50.74 -36.28 -21.87
N GLN A 2 50.75 -37.25 -20.96
CA GLN A 2 51.46 -37.21 -19.66
C GLN A 2 50.62 -36.48 -18.57
N VAL A 3 49.91 -37.21 -17.69
CA VAL A 3 50.33 -37.60 -16.30
C VAL A 3 51.07 -36.47 -15.58
N THR A 4 50.78 -36.03 -14.35
CA THR A 4 50.42 -36.74 -13.11
C THR A 4 50.18 -35.69 -11.98
N ARG A 5 49.43 -36.04 -10.93
CA ARG A 5 49.35 -35.34 -9.62
C ARG A 5 50.68 -35.46 -8.83
N PRO A 6 50.93 -34.58 -7.85
CA PRO A 6 50.91 -35.00 -6.43
C PRO A 6 50.22 -33.95 -5.53
N LEU A 7 49.35 -34.30 -4.58
CA LEU A 7 49.52 -34.94 -3.26
C LEU A 7 50.19 -34.04 -2.18
N VAL A 8 49.38 -33.73 -1.15
CA VAL A 8 49.69 -33.49 0.28
C VAL A 8 50.20 -32.12 0.74
N THR A 9 49.37 -31.40 1.52
CA THR A 9 49.69 -31.14 2.94
C THR A 9 48.45 -30.80 3.78
N LEU A 10 48.32 -31.58 4.85
CA LEU A 10 47.42 -31.47 5.99
C LEU A 10 47.75 -30.22 6.82
N SER A 11 46.77 -29.38 7.15
CA SER A 11 46.83 -28.49 8.32
C SER A 11 45.42 -28.19 8.83
N LEU A 12 45.10 -28.90 9.89
CA LEU A 12 43.97 -28.70 10.79
C LEU A 12 44.23 -27.42 11.60
N ALA A 13 43.39 -26.39 11.46
CA ALA A 13 43.33 -25.27 12.38
C ALA A 13 41.86 -24.89 12.58
N VAL A 14 41.28 -25.46 13.64
CA VAL A 14 40.02 -25.03 14.23
C VAL A 14 40.26 -23.67 14.88
N SER A 15 39.67 -22.63 14.31
CA SER A 15 39.50 -21.32 14.96
C SER A 15 38.03 -20.93 14.84
N LEU A 16 37.24 -21.47 15.77
CA LEU A 16 35.84 -21.14 15.96
C LEU A 16 35.77 -19.81 16.72
N SER A 17 35.97 -18.69 16.01
CA SER A 17 35.64 -17.36 16.53
C SER A 17 34.18 -17.08 16.18
N LEU A 18 33.29 -17.35 17.14
CA LEU A 18 31.94 -16.77 17.18
C LEU A 18 32.08 -15.26 17.34
N GLY A 19 32.29 -14.56 16.22
CA GLY A 19 31.91 -13.18 16.08
C GLY A 19 30.45 -13.16 15.68
N LEU A 20 29.54 -12.97 16.64
CA LEU A 20 28.22 -12.42 16.36
C LEU A 20 28.43 -10.99 15.85
N ALA A 21 28.82 -10.86 14.58
CA ALA A 21 28.47 -9.70 13.82
C ALA A 21 26.95 -9.78 13.67
N GLY A 22 26.24 -9.15 14.61
CA GLY A 22 24.87 -8.75 14.36
C GLY A 22 24.92 -7.94 13.08
N CYS A 23 24.42 -8.54 12.00
CA CYS A 23 23.99 -7.80 10.83
C CYS A 23 22.95 -6.83 11.38
N GLY A 24 23.38 -5.60 11.68
CA GLY A 24 22.46 -4.49 11.81
C GLY A 24 21.78 -4.43 10.47
N GLY A 25 20.58 -5.02 10.40
CA GLY A 25 19.68 -4.81 9.30
C GLY A 25 19.53 -3.31 9.23
N ASP A 26 20.13 -2.73 8.20
CA ASP A 26 19.75 -1.44 7.66
C ASP A 26 18.33 -1.66 7.11
N ASP A 27 17.37 -1.87 8.02
CA ASP A 27 15.97 -1.73 7.69
C ASP A 27 15.87 -0.29 7.19
N PRO A 28 15.48 -0.08 5.91
CA PRO A 28 15.40 1.24 5.36
C PRO A 28 14.56 2.07 6.33
N SER A 29 15.20 3.07 6.92
CA SER A 29 14.59 3.87 7.98
C SER A 29 13.26 4.37 7.45
N GLU A 30 12.17 4.01 8.12
CA GLU A 30 10.85 4.40 7.65
C GLU A 30 10.79 5.91 7.45
N LYS A 31 10.19 6.35 6.35
CA LYS A 31 10.04 7.78 6.08
C LYS A 31 9.12 8.35 7.16
N LEU A 32 9.67 9.21 8.02
CA LEU A 32 8.93 9.88 9.07
C LEU A 32 8.44 11.25 8.60
N ILE A 33 7.20 11.59 8.97
CA ILE A 33 6.55 12.87 8.69
C ILE A 33 5.81 13.35 9.95
N SER A 34 5.60 14.65 10.14
CA SER A 34 4.77 15.11 11.25
C SER A 34 3.30 14.74 11.04
N LYS A 35 2.54 14.48 12.11
CA LYS A 35 1.10 14.21 12.00
C LYS A 35 0.36 15.30 11.23
N ARG A 36 0.66 16.57 11.52
CA ARG A 36 0.04 17.71 10.82
C ARG A 36 0.35 17.69 9.33
N ASP A 37 1.62 17.55 8.95
CA ASP A 37 2.01 17.57 7.53
C ASP A 37 1.47 16.34 6.77
N PHE A 38 1.35 15.19 7.44
CA PHE A 38 0.70 14.01 6.90
C PHE A 38 -0.78 14.24 6.63
N LEU A 39 -1.52 14.82 7.59
CA LEU A 39 -2.94 15.13 7.40
C LEU A 39 -3.17 16.18 6.31
N ASP A 40 -2.33 17.22 6.26
CA ASP A 40 -2.44 18.29 5.25
C ASP A 40 -2.20 17.72 3.83
N GLN A 41 -1.12 16.95 3.63
CA GLN A 41 -0.79 16.36 2.33
C GLN A 41 -1.71 15.19 1.97
N GLY A 42 -2.04 14.32 2.92
CA GLY A 42 -2.94 13.19 2.72
C GLY A 42 -4.34 13.64 2.31
N ASN A 43 -4.89 14.69 2.94
CA ASN A 43 -6.16 15.26 2.51
C ASN A 43 -6.08 15.90 1.10
N THR A 44 -4.91 16.44 0.72
CA THR A 44 -4.72 16.96 -0.65
C THR A 44 -4.73 15.84 -1.68
N ILE A 45 -4.03 14.73 -1.40
CA ILE A 45 -4.04 13.51 -2.22
C ILE A 45 -5.47 12.97 -2.36
N CYS A 46 -6.20 12.88 -1.25
CA CYS A 46 -7.55 12.34 -1.27
C CYS A 46 -8.54 13.24 -2.02
N ALA A 47 -8.46 14.57 -1.83
CA ALA A 47 -9.26 15.49 -2.62
C ALA A 47 -8.99 15.35 -4.14
N ALA A 48 -7.73 15.14 -4.54
CA ALA A 48 -7.37 14.90 -5.93
C ALA A 48 -7.93 13.56 -6.46
N GLY A 49 -7.84 12.49 -5.68
CA GLY A 49 -8.43 11.20 -6.06
C GLY A 49 -9.95 11.24 -6.15
N ASN A 50 -10.63 11.96 -5.26
CA ASN A 50 -12.08 12.13 -5.31
C ASN A 50 -12.50 12.84 -6.60
N MET A 51 -11.79 13.90 -7.00
CA MET A 51 -12.04 14.56 -8.29
C MET A 51 -11.83 13.59 -9.47
N ALA A 52 -10.81 12.74 -9.42
CA ALA A 52 -10.57 11.77 -10.49
C ALA A 52 -11.68 10.71 -10.58
N VAL A 53 -12.19 10.22 -9.44
CA VAL A 53 -13.33 9.30 -9.40
C VAL A 53 -14.61 9.97 -9.89
N ASP A 54 -14.87 11.22 -9.48
CA ASP A 54 -15.99 12.02 -9.98
C ASP A 54 -15.91 12.22 -11.50
N ASP A 55 -14.72 12.49 -12.03
CA ASP A 55 -14.49 12.64 -13.47
C ASP A 55 -14.80 11.35 -14.24
N VAL A 56 -14.43 10.18 -13.70
CA VAL A 56 -14.82 8.87 -14.26
C VAL A 56 -16.35 8.77 -14.28
N GLY A 57 -17.01 9.04 -13.15
CA GLY A 57 -18.47 8.98 -13.02
C GLY A 57 -19.20 9.94 -13.96
N ASN A 58 -18.64 11.12 -14.24
CA ASN A 58 -19.18 12.12 -15.16
C ASN A 58 -18.94 11.78 -16.65
N SER A 59 -18.01 10.86 -16.94
CA SER A 59 -17.64 10.47 -18.31
C SER A 59 -18.44 9.29 -18.87
N ILE A 60 -19.22 8.61 -18.03
CA ILE A 60 -20.00 7.41 -18.37
C ILE A 60 -21.52 7.65 -18.23
N ASP A 61 -22.33 6.85 -18.92
CA ASP A 61 -23.76 6.73 -18.63
C ASP A 61 -23.95 5.81 -17.42
N GLN A 62 -24.26 6.40 -16.27
CA GLN A 62 -24.47 5.65 -15.03
C GLN A 62 -25.71 4.74 -15.06
N ASN A 63 -26.61 4.89 -16.05
CA ASN A 63 -27.73 3.96 -16.25
C ASN A 63 -27.33 2.75 -17.10
N ASP A 64 -26.17 2.78 -17.77
CA ASP A 64 -25.58 1.64 -18.44
C ASP A 64 -24.77 0.83 -17.42
N GLN A 65 -25.37 -0.26 -16.95
CA GLN A 65 -24.74 -1.12 -15.95
C GLN A 65 -23.43 -1.73 -16.44
N GLU A 66 -23.31 -2.09 -17.72
CA GLU A 66 -22.06 -2.66 -18.24
C GLU A 66 -20.94 -1.61 -18.17
N GLN A 67 -21.23 -0.39 -18.63
CA GLN A 67 -20.26 0.70 -18.58
C GLN A 67 -19.85 1.07 -17.16
N LEU A 68 -20.80 1.08 -16.22
CA LEU A 68 -20.53 1.34 -14.80
C LEU A 68 -19.61 0.28 -14.19
N LEU A 69 -19.91 -1.00 -14.40
CA LEU A 69 -19.11 -2.10 -13.86
C LEU A 69 -17.69 -2.11 -14.43
N THR A 70 -17.54 -1.85 -15.74
CA THR A 70 -16.21 -1.68 -16.36
C THR A 70 -15.47 -0.49 -15.77
N ALA A 71 -16.13 0.65 -15.54
CA ALA A 71 -15.48 1.82 -14.95
C ALA A 71 -15.00 1.55 -13.51
N ILE A 72 -15.76 0.79 -12.73
CA ILE A 72 -15.38 0.41 -11.36
C ILE A 72 -14.06 -0.37 -11.36
N SER A 73 -13.98 -1.47 -12.12
CA SER A 73 -12.79 -2.33 -12.10
C SER A 73 -11.60 -1.74 -12.85
N GLU A 74 -11.82 -1.07 -13.99
CA GLU A 74 -10.72 -0.61 -14.85
C GLU A 74 -10.23 0.81 -14.54
N GLN A 75 -11.03 1.63 -13.85
CA GLN A 75 -10.68 3.03 -13.58
C GLN A 75 -10.71 3.37 -12.10
N VAL A 76 -11.83 3.11 -11.41
CA VAL A 76 -11.99 3.50 -10.00
C VAL A 76 -11.04 2.71 -9.09
N VAL A 77 -11.00 1.38 -9.19
CA VAL A 77 -10.12 0.56 -8.37
C VAL A 77 -8.64 0.96 -8.53
N PRO A 78 -8.08 1.09 -9.76
CA PRO A 78 -6.73 1.59 -9.94
C PRO A 78 -6.48 2.99 -9.38
N LEU A 79 -7.44 3.92 -9.52
CA LEU A 79 -7.32 5.27 -8.96
C LEU A 79 -7.21 5.25 -7.43
N VAL A 80 -8.04 4.47 -6.76
CA VAL A 80 -8.00 4.36 -5.28
C VAL A 80 -6.72 3.67 -4.83
N ARG A 81 -6.25 2.62 -5.53
CA ARG A 81 -4.94 2.00 -5.22
C ARG A 81 -3.79 2.99 -5.35
N GLY A 82 -3.78 3.80 -6.41
CA GLY A 82 -2.79 4.87 -6.59
C GLY A 82 -2.82 5.89 -5.44
N GLN A 83 -4.02 6.25 -4.96
CA GLN A 83 -4.16 7.12 -3.79
C GLN A 83 -3.53 6.50 -2.53
N LEU A 84 -3.70 5.19 -2.29
CA LEU A 84 -3.06 4.50 -1.17
C LEU A 84 -1.54 4.48 -1.31
N GLU A 85 -1.03 4.25 -2.51
CA GLU A 85 0.41 4.32 -2.80
C GLU A 85 0.98 5.71 -2.50
N ASP A 86 0.35 6.77 -2.99
CA ASP A 86 0.74 8.16 -2.73
C ASP A 86 0.75 8.48 -1.22
N LEU A 87 -0.24 7.98 -0.48
CA LEU A 87 -0.30 8.12 0.98
C LEU A 87 0.86 7.40 1.69
N ARG A 88 1.23 6.19 1.24
CA ARG A 88 2.40 5.46 1.78
C ARG A 88 3.70 6.19 1.46
N GLU A 89 3.80 6.79 0.27
CA GLU A 89 4.97 7.56 -0.15
C GLU A 89 5.21 8.80 0.70
N LEU A 90 4.18 9.38 1.34
CA LEU A 90 4.37 10.46 2.31
C LEU A 90 5.22 10.03 3.51
N GLY A 91 5.20 8.74 3.85
CA GLY A 91 5.69 8.21 5.11
C GLY A 91 4.62 8.22 6.19
N TYR A 92 5.03 7.98 7.44
CA TYR A 92 4.09 7.86 8.56
C TYR A 92 4.43 8.83 9.70
N PRO A 93 3.41 9.34 10.41
CA PRO A 93 3.62 9.95 11.72
C PRO A 93 4.23 8.96 12.70
N GLU A 94 5.04 9.48 13.63
CA GLU A 94 5.69 8.65 14.65
C GLU A 94 4.66 7.83 15.43
N GLY A 95 4.77 6.51 15.37
CA GLY A 95 3.88 5.57 16.06
C GLY A 95 2.59 5.20 15.31
N ASP A 96 2.29 5.81 14.16
CA ASP A 96 1.00 5.65 13.49
C ASP A 96 1.02 4.65 12.31
N LYS A 97 2.19 4.12 11.93
CA LYS A 97 2.33 3.23 10.75
C LYS A 97 1.38 2.04 10.79
N ASP A 98 1.39 1.25 11.87
CA ASP A 98 0.56 0.04 11.96
C ASP A 98 -0.95 0.37 11.88
N THR A 99 -1.34 1.52 12.44
CA THR A 99 -2.74 1.99 12.38
C THR A 99 -3.14 2.32 10.95
N LEU A 100 -2.30 3.07 10.23
CA LEU A 100 -2.56 3.46 8.85
C LEU A 100 -2.51 2.27 7.88
N GLU A 101 -1.51 1.41 8.00
CA GLU A 101 -1.39 0.21 7.16
C GLU A 101 -2.56 -0.76 7.37
N ALA A 102 -3.09 -0.88 8.60
CA ALA A 102 -4.29 -1.66 8.83
C ALA A 102 -5.52 -1.08 8.12
N ILE A 103 -5.65 0.25 8.05
CA ILE A 103 -6.73 0.90 7.28
C ILE A 103 -6.53 0.63 5.79
N TYR A 104 -5.32 0.81 5.27
CA TYR A 104 -5.02 0.62 3.84
C TYR A 104 -5.21 -0.82 3.40
N ALA A 105 -4.80 -1.80 4.21
CA ALA A 105 -5.00 -3.21 3.93
C ALA A 105 -6.49 -3.58 3.87
N ASP A 106 -7.32 -3.01 4.75
CA ASP A 106 -8.77 -3.20 4.69
C ASP A 106 -9.36 -2.58 3.41
N THR A 107 -8.90 -1.38 3.02
CA THR A 107 -9.28 -0.74 1.75
C THR A 107 -8.89 -1.62 0.56
N GLU A 108 -7.65 -2.12 0.51
CA GLU A 108 -7.17 -3.02 -0.54
C GLU A 108 -8.01 -4.29 -0.63
N GLY A 109 -8.38 -4.91 0.50
CA GLY A 109 -9.24 -6.09 0.49
C GLY A 109 -10.64 -5.84 -0.10
N VAL A 110 -11.18 -4.63 0.07
CA VAL A 110 -12.42 -4.23 -0.61
C VAL A 110 -12.19 -4.03 -2.11
N LEU A 111 -11.12 -3.31 -2.49
CA LEU A 111 -10.77 -3.06 -3.88
C LEU A 111 -10.49 -4.35 -4.67
N ASP A 112 -9.83 -5.33 -4.05
CA ASP A 112 -9.62 -6.66 -4.64
C ASP A 112 -10.97 -7.33 -4.94
N THR A 113 -11.95 -7.19 -4.03
CA THR A 113 -13.31 -7.72 -4.27
C THR A 113 -13.98 -7.03 -5.45
N TRP A 114 -13.83 -5.70 -5.57
CA TRP A 114 -14.44 -4.92 -6.65
C TRP A 114 -13.75 -5.12 -8.00
N GLU A 115 -12.45 -5.44 -8.01
CA GLU A 115 -11.74 -5.82 -9.23
C GLU A 115 -12.21 -7.18 -9.74
N ASP A 116 -12.34 -8.16 -8.86
CA ASP A 116 -12.77 -9.53 -9.19
C ASP A 116 -14.25 -9.60 -9.57
N ASP A 117 -15.11 -8.86 -8.86
CA ASP A 117 -16.55 -8.77 -9.09
C ASP A 117 -17.05 -7.32 -8.88
N PRO A 118 -16.98 -6.45 -9.90
CA PRO A 118 -17.34 -5.04 -9.78
C PRO A 118 -18.80 -4.81 -9.40
N ALA A 119 -19.67 -5.81 -9.54
CA ALA A 119 -21.07 -5.69 -9.11
C ALA A 119 -21.18 -5.59 -7.58
N GLN A 120 -20.21 -6.14 -6.83
CA GLN A 120 -20.18 -6.02 -5.38
C GLN A 120 -20.14 -4.56 -4.93
N ALA A 121 -19.42 -3.69 -5.64
CA ALA A 121 -19.26 -2.28 -5.29
C ALA A 121 -20.60 -1.51 -5.19
N LEU A 122 -21.68 -2.01 -5.79
CA LEU A 122 -22.99 -1.36 -5.76
C LEU A 122 -23.72 -1.55 -4.42
N ASP A 123 -23.41 -2.62 -3.69
CA ASP A 123 -24.09 -3.01 -2.44
C ASP A 123 -23.10 -3.21 -1.27
N ASP A 124 -21.81 -2.93 -1.47
CA ASP A 124 -20.75 -3.15 -0.48
C ASP A 124 -20.74 -2.06 0.60
N ASP A 125 -21.01 -2.44 1.85
CA ASP A 125 -21.01 -1.54 2.99
C ASP A 125 -19.67 -1.48 3.73
N ARG A 126 -18.66 -2.26 3.31
CA ARG A 126 -17.37 -2.38 4.01
C ARG A 126 -16.52 -1.11 3.93
N MET A 127 -16.70 -0.25 2.91
CA MET A 127 -16.02 1.04 2.86
C MET A 127 -16.52 2.02 3.93
N ALA A 128 -17.78 1.94 4.36
CA ALA A 128 -18.32 2.88 5.35
C ALA A 128 -17.54 2.91 6.68
N PRO A 129 -17.27 1.77 7.36
CA PRO A 129 -16.45 1.76 8.58
C PRO A 129 -14.97 2.10 8.32
N ILE A 130 -14.45 1.88 7.11
CA ILE A 130 -13.09 2.30 6.73
C ILE A 130 -13.03 3.84 6.64
N ASN A 131 -14.02 4.45 5.98
CA ASN A 131 -14.15 5.90 5.86
C ASN A 131 -14.33 6.56 7.23
N GLU A 132 -15.09 5.96 8.14
CA GLU A 132 -15.20 6.43 9.53
C GLU A 132 -13.83 6.48 10.23
N ARG A 133 -13.03 5.40 10.12
CA ARG A 133 -11.67 5.35 10.69
C ARG A 133 -10.73 6.38 10.08
N LEU A 134 -10.81 6.63 8.77
CA LEU A 134 -10.04 7.67 8.10
C LEU A 134 -10.45 9.07 8.59
N GLY A 135 -11.76 9.30 8.74
CA GLY A 135 -12.32 10.53 9.29
C GLY A 135 -11.85 10.80 10.72
N ASP A 136 -11.95 9.80 11.60
CA ASP A 136 -11.51 9.86 13.00
C ASP A 136 -10.00 10.11 13.12
N TYR A 137 -9.21 9.58 12.19
CA TYR A 137 -7.77 9.84 12.11
C TYR A 137 -7.43 11.28 11.67
N GLY A 138 -8.37 11.96 11.00
CA GLY A 138 -8.24 13.33 10.47
C GLY A 138 -8.06 13.41 8.95
N LEU A 139 -8.08 12.27 8.25
CA LEU A 139 -8.06 12.18 6.78
C LEU A 139 -9.47 12.37 6.21
N THR A 140 -10.09 13.50 6.55
CA THR A 140 -11.50 13.82 6.21
C THR A 140 -11.82 13.82 4.71
N GLN A 141 -10.84 14.07 3.84
CA GLN A 141 -11.04 14.00 2.38
C GLN A 141 -10.95 12.57 1.86
N CYS A 142 -10.36 11.63 2.61
CA CYS A 142 -10.35 10.21 2.27
C CYS A 142 -11.57 9.48 2.84
N ALA A 143 -12.42 10.17 3.62
CA ALA A 143 -13.51 9.62 4.39
C ALA A 143 -14.87 9.70 3.65
N GLY A 144 -14.87 9.67 2.32
CA GLY A 144 -16.08 9.83 1.50
C GLY A 144 -15.82 9.62 0.03
#